data_AF-A0A0L0LFT9-F1
#
_entry.id   AF-A0A0L0LFT9-F1
#
_cell.length_a   1.000
_cell.length_b   1.000
_cell.length_c   1.000
_cell.angle_alpha   90.00
_cell.angle_beta   90.00
_cell.angle_gamma   90.00
#
_symmetry.space_group_name_H-M   'P 1'
#
loop_
_entity.id
_entity.type
_entity.pdbx_description
1 polymer ?
#
loop_
_entity_poly.entity_id
_entity_poly.type
_entity_poly.pdbx_seq_one_letter_code
_entity_poly.pdbx_strand_id
1 'polypeptide(L)'
;MGSLVSETPFSEVSATMELLAKHGVEREDLVFFRRYHNGFAPSVANMIKSGRMLFAQAMGPNEEAGLSAVAQIVDRRILYDIAMYPDSLTSVRIAAVGKLPQSELYDVARITWEAEVAEAAMLHLDAGYLSMLWGCDSIGAGLNRGVIHRRWEELENQRLQKGRR
;
A
#
# COMPACT_ATOMS: atom_id res chain seq x y z
N MET A 1 -9.72 -46.52 -3.94
CA MET A 1 -8.30 -46.13 -3.92
C MET A 1 -8.22 -44.73 -3.32
N GLY A 2 -7.88 -44.63 -2.03
CA GLY A 2 -7.76 -43.36 -1.33
C GLY A 2 -6.29 -42.94 -1.26
N SER A 3 -5.97 -41.74 -1.73
CA SER A 3 -4.63 -41.17 -1.69
C SER A 3 -4.24 -40.83 -0.25
N LEU A 4 -3.09 -41.35 0.20
CA LEU A 4 -2.45 -40.97 1.46
C LEU A 4 -2.06 -39.49 1.38
N VAL A 5 -2.68 -38.67 2.22
CA VAL A 5 -2.22 -37.30 2.49
C VAL A 5 -0.96 -37.44 3.33
N SER A 6 0.20 -37.12 2.76
CA SER A 6 1.46 -37.10 3.50
C SER A 6 1.40 -35.94 4.50
N GLU A 7 1.22 -36.27 5.78
CA GLU A 7 1.32 -35.29 6.86
C GLU A 7 2.74 -34.72 6.89
N THR A 8 2.87 -33.40 6.78
CA THR A 8 4.15 -32.73 6.95
C THR A 8 4.65 -32.95 8.37
N PRO A 9 5.91 -33.38 8.57
CA PRO A 9 6.42 -33.70 9.89
C PRO A 9 6.41 -32.46 10.80
N PHE A 10 5.94 -32.66 12.02
CA PHE A 10 5.71 -31.62 13.05
C PHE A 10 6.94 -30.71 13.27
N SER A 11 8.14 -31.23 13.06
CA SER A 11 9.41 -30.50 13.16
C SER A 11 9.57 -29.37 12.16
N GLU A 12 9.05 -29.52 10.93
CA GLU A 12 9.12 -28.46 9.91
C GLU A 12 8.15 -27.32 10.23
N VAL A 13 7.00 -27.64 10.80
CA VAL A 13 6.03 -26.65 11.27
C VAL A 13 6.64 -25.85 12.41
N SER A 14 7.26 -26.48 13.40
CA SER A 14 7.92 -25.79 14.51
C SER A 14 9.05 -24.85 14.06
N ALA A 15 9.92 -25.30 13.15
CA ALA A 15 11.00 -24.46 12.63
C ALA A 15 10.49 -23.25 11.84
N THR A 16 9.40 -23.43 11.08
CA THR A 16 8.77 -22.33 10.34
C THR A 16 8.09 -21.34 11.29
N MET A 17 7.48 -21.82 12.38
CA MET A 17 6.83 -20.97 13.38
C MET A 17 7.86 -20.15 14.18
N GLU A 18 9.01 -20.73 14.52
CA GLU A 18 10.11 -19.98 15.16
C GLU A 18 10.68 -18.89 14.24
N LEU A 19 10.83 -19.19 12.95
CA LEU A 19 11.31 -18.22 11.97
C LEU A 19 10.33 -17.06 11.79
N LEU A 20 9.02 -17.34 11.77
CA LEU A 20 7.98 -16.32 11.64
C LEU A 20 7.83 -15.47 12.91
N ALA A 21 7.97 -16.07 14.09
CA ALA A 21 8.00 -15.33 15.36
C ALA A 21 9.21 -14.38 15.44
N LYS A 22 10.37 -14.78 14.92
CA LYS A 22 11.56 -13.92 14.81
C LYS A 22 11.34 -12.70 13.90
N HIS A 23 10.36 -12.76 13.01
CA HIS A 23 9.94 -11.66 12.14
C HIS A 23 8.67 -10.95 12.62
N GLY A 24 8.25 -11.15 13.88
CA GLY A 24 7.13 -10.44 14.49
C GLY A 24 5.75 -10.89 14.03
N VAL A 25 5.61 -12.08 13.44
CA VAL A 25 4.32 -12.64 13.05
C VAL A 25 3.71 -13.37 14.25
N GLU A 26 2.61 -12.82 14.77
CA GLU A 26 1.93 -13.35 15.94
C GLU A 26 1.25 -14.70 15.68
N ARG A 27 1.10 -15.49 16.76
CA ARG A 27 0.57 -16.85 16.68
C ARG A 27 -0.89 -16.89 16.24
N GLU A 28 -1.69 -15.86 16.52
CA GLU A 28 -3.09 -15.78 16.09
C GLU A 28 -3.23 -15.71 14.55
N ASP A 29 -2.31 -15.02 13.87
CA ASP A 29 -2.30 -14.95 12.41
C ASP A 29 -2.14 -16.34 11.79
N LEU A 30 -1.40 -17.23 12.47
CA LEU A 30 -1.09 -18.60 12.02
C LEU A 30 -2.24 -19.59 12.24
N VAL A 31 -3.09 -19.35 13.24
CA VAL A 31 -4.32 -20.15 13.46
C VAL A 31 -5.36 -19.85 12.37
N PHE A 32 -5.39 -18.61 11.87
CA PHE A 32 -6.21 -18.25 10.71
C PHE A 32 -5.78 -19.02 9.44
N PHE A 33 -4.47 -19.23 9.25
CA PHE A 33 -3.93 -20.02 8.13
C PHE A 33 -4.42 -21.48 8.11
N ARG A 34 -4.42 -22.17 9.25
CA ARG A 34 -4.74 -23.61 9.28
C ARG A 34 -6.18 -23.93 8.85
N ARG A 35 -7.12 -22.99 9.04
CA ARG A 35 -8.56 -23.20 8.78
C ARG A 35 -8.95 -23.03 7.31
N TYR A 36 -8.12 -22.39 6.48
CA TYR A 36 -8.42 -22.06 5.08
C TYR A 36 -7.57 -22.84 4.05
N HIS A 37 -6.67 -23.73 4.47
CA HIS A 37 -5.59 -24.27 3.64
C HIS A 37 -5.73 -25.75 3.21
N ASN A 38 -6.88 -26.15 2.64
CA ASN A 38 -7.00 -27.46 1.97
C ASN A 38 -6.93 -27.40 0.43
N GLY A 39 -6.44 -26.30 -0.19
CA GLY A 39 -6.40 -26.24 -1.66
C GLY A 39 -5.57 -25.14 -2.32
N PHE A 40 -4.68 -24.45 -1.61
CA PHE A 40 -3.87 -23.39 -2.24
C PHE A 40 -2.53 -23.91 -2.76
N ALA A 41 -2.28 -23.69 -4.05
CA ALA A 41 -1.02 -24.03 -4.71
C ALA A 41 0.19 -23.34 -4.03
N PRO A 42 1.35 -24.01 -3.89
CA PRO A 42 2.55 -23.48 -3.24
C PRO A 42 3.02 -22.10 -3.75
N SER A 43 2.72 -21.78 -5.02
CA SER A 43 3.01 -20.49 -5.64
C SER A 43 2.27 -19.31 -4.96
N VAL A 44 1.01 -19.50 -4.56
CA VAL A 44 0.22 -18.44 -3.89
C VAL A 44 0.69 -18.23 -2.46
N ALA A 45 1.05 -19.30 -1.75
CA ALA A 45 1.63 -19.21 -0.42
C ALA A 45 2.98 -18.46 -0.42
N ASN A 46 3.82 -18.67 -1.44
CA ASN A 46 5.08 -17.94 -1.60
C ASN A 46 4.86 -16.47 -1.99
N MET A 47 3.84 -16.17 -2.80
CA MET A 47 3.47 -14.80 -3.16
C MET A 47 2.96 -14.01 -1.94
N ILE A 48 2.14 -14.63 -1.08
CA ILE A 48 1.66 -14.04 0.17
C ILE A 48 2.82 -13.82 1.16
N LYS A 49 3.75 -14.78 1.26
CA LYS A 49 4.97 -14.62 2.08
C LYS A 49 5.84 -13.46 1.57
N SER A 50 6.02 -13.34 0.26
CA SER A 50 6.80 -12.25 -0.34
C SER A 50 6.15 -10.87 -0.10
N GLY A 51 4.83 -10.75 -0.31
CA GLY A 51 4.12 -9.49 -0.05
C GLY A 51 4.19 -9.04 1.41
N ARG A 52 4.06 -9.98 2.37
CA ARG A 52 4.16 -9.68 3.81
C ARG A 52 5.58 -9.31 4.25
N MET A 53 6.61 -9.96 3.69
CA MET A 53 8.00 -9.58 3.96
C MET A 53 8.32 -8.18 3.43
N LEU A 54 7.88 -7.87 2.21
CA LEU A 54 8.06 -6.53 1.64
C LEU A 54 7.28 -5.47 2.43
N PHE A 55 6.05 -5.78 2.88
CA PHE A 55 5.31 -4.90 3.77
C PHE A 55 6.08 -4.64 5.06
N ALA A 56 6.50 -5.68 5.78
CA ALA A 56 7.26 -5.53 7.03
C ALA A 56 8.55 -4.73 6.83
N GLN A 57 9.24 -4.93 5.70
CA GLN A 57 10.43 -4.16 5.34
C GLN A 57 10.11 -2.69 5.04
N ALA A 58 9.00 -2.40 4.35
CA ALA A 58 8.49 -1.04 4.13
C ALA A 58 8.12 -0.33 5.43
N MET A 59 7.62 -1.07 6.42
CA MET A 59 7.28 -0.57 7.75
C MET A 59 8.48 -0.43 8.70
N GLY A 60 9.67 -0.86 8.27
CA GLY A 60 10.87 -0.81 9.09
C GLY A 60 11.44 0.60 9.24
N PRO A 61 12.35 0.81 10.23
CA PRO A 61 12.96 2.13 10.47
C PRO A 61 14.04 2.51 9.44
N ASN A 62 14.43 1.59 8.54
CA ASN A 62 15.42 1.85 7.52
C ASN A 62 14.73 2.33 6.23
N GLU A 63 14.88 3.62 5.94
CA GLU A 63 14.29 4.28 4.78
C GLU A 63 14.66 3.62 3.44
N GLU A 64 15.94 3.36 3.20
CA GLU A 64 16.41 2.77 1.96
C GLU A 64 15.83 1.36 1.75
N ALA A 65 15.82 0.56 2.81
CA ALA A 65 15.21 -0.76 2.78
C ALA A 65 13.70 -0.67 2.50
N GLY A 66 13.02 0.31 3.08
CA GLY A 66 11.59 0.52 2.88
C GLY A 66 11.24 0.99 1.47
N LEU A 67 12.00 1.94 0.92
CA LEU A 67 11.85 2.39 -0.47
C LEU A 67 12.11 1.26 -1.46
N SER A 68 13.16 0.47 -1.23
CA SER A 68 13.46 -0.72 -2.04
C SER A 68 12.35 -1.78 -1.98
N ALA A 69 11.73 -1.95 -0.82
CA ALA A 69 10.58 -2.85 -0.68
C ALA A 69 9.36 -2.33 -1.45
N VAL A 70 9.00 -1.05 -1.28
CA VAL A 70 7.90 -0.41 -2.03
C VAL A 70 8.10 -0.51 -3.53
N ALA A 71 9.33 -0.37 -4.02
CA ALA A 71 9.64 -0.53 -5.45
C ALA A 71 9.25 -1.93 -5.97
N GLN A 72 9.40 -2.98 -5.16
CA GLN A 72 9.11 -4.38 -5.52
C GLN A 72 7.62 -4.77 -5.34
N ILE A 73 6.87 -4.07 -4.49
CA ILE A 73 5.45 -4.40 -4.25
C ILE A 73 4.61 -4.05 -5.49
N VAL A 74 3.88 -5.04 -6.01
CA VAL A 74 2.92 -4.86 -7.12
C VAL A 74 1.47 -4.85 -6.66
N ASP A 75 1.21 -5.33 -5.44
CA ASP A 75 -0.13 -5.39 -4.88
C ASP A 75 -0.58 -4.00 -4.43
N ARG A 76 -1.58 -3.45 -5.12
CA ARG A 76 -2.17 -2.14 -4.82
C ARG A 76 -2.71 -2.02 -3.39
N ARG A 77 -3.20 -3.12 -2.80
CA ARG A 77 -3.76 -3.10 -1.45
C ARG A 77 -2.66 -2.92 -0.42
N ILE A 78 -1.54 -3.62 -0.60
CA ILE A 78 -0.36 -3.46 0.25
C ILE A 78 0.21 -2.03 0.12
N LEU A 79 0.28 -1.50 -1.10
CA LEU A 79 0.72 -0.11 -1.34
C LEU A 79 -0.21 0.91 -0.65
N TYR A 80 -1.53 0.69 -0.72
CA TYR A 80 -2.50 1.55 -0.07
C TYR A 80 -2.37 1.50 1.45
N ASP A 81 -2.22 0.29 2.01
CA ASP A 81 -2.01 0.09 3.44
C ASP A 81 -0.75 0.81 3.89
N ILE A 82 0.37 0.71 3.15
CA ILE A 82 1.60 1.46 3.44
C ILE A 82 1.35 2.97 3.40
N ALA A 83 0.73 3.50 2.34
CA ALA A 83 0.49 4.93 2.18
C ALA A 83 -0.35 5.53 3.33
N MET A 84 -1.26 4.75 3.90
CA MET A 84 -2.17 5.14 4.98
C MET A 84 -1.66 4.80 6.38
N TYR A 85 -0.54 4.07 6.51
CA TYR A 85 -0.08 3.61 7.82
C TYR A 85 0.72 4.68 8.56
N PRO A 86 0.30 5.08 9.77
CA PRO A 86 0.87 6.24 10.43
C PRO A 86 2.31 6.10 10.91
N ASP A 87 2.72 4.88 11.27
CA ASP A 87 4.06 4.65 11.79
C ASP A 87 5.11 4.38 10.69
N SER A 88 4.73 4.41 9.40
CA SER A 88 5.71 4.32 8.32
C SER A 88 6.35 5.67 8.02
N LEU A 89 7.60 5.63 7.58
CA LEU A 89 8.35 6.81 7.17
C LEU A 89 7.62 7.54 6.04
N THR A 90 7.47 8.86 6.17
CA THR A 90 6.78 9.72 5.21
C THR A 90 7.25 9.52 3.77
N SER A 91 8.55 9.40 3.54
CA SER A 91 9.13 9.16 2.22
C SER A 91 8.70 7.81 1.61
N VAL A 92 8.63 6.75 2.42
CA VAL A 92 8.16 5.42 2.01
C VAL A 92 6.68 5.48 1.63
N ARG A 93 5.88 6.23 2.39
CA ARG A 93 4.46 6.44 2.12
C ARG A 93 4.24 7.21 0.81
N ILE A 94 5.00 8.28 0.59
CA ILE A 94 4.98 9.05 -0.67
C ILE A 94 5.38 8.15 -1.85
N ALA A 95 6.39 7.29 -1.69
CA ALA A 95 6.76 6.33 -2.72
C ALA A 95 5.64 5.34 -3.04
N ALA A 96 4.89 4.89 -2.02
CA ALA A 96 3.75 4.00 -2.22
C ALA A 96 2.61 4.72 -2.95
N VAL A 97 2.33 5.99 -2.59
CA VAL A 97 1.37 6.86 -3.28
C VAL A 97 1.66 6.95 -4.77
N GLY A 98 2.91 7.13 -5.18
CA GLY A 98 3.30 7.21 -6.59
C GLY A 98 2.97 5.97 -7.44
N LYS A 99 2.60 4.84 -6.81
CA LYS A 99 2.23 3.58 -7.48
C LYS A 99 0.72 3.27 -7.40
N LEU A 100 -0.07 4.11 -6.74
CA LEU A 100 -1.50 3.87 -6.56
C LEU A 100 -2.32 4.27 -7.81
N PRO A 101 -3.45 3.58 -8.08
CA PRO A 101 -4.43 4.04 -9.06
C PRO A 101 -5.16 5.30 -8.60
N GLN A 102 -5.85 5.98 -9.53
CA GLN A 102 -6.57 7.24 -9.27
C GLN A 102 -7.62 7.12 -8.15
N SER A 103 -8.35 6.00 -8.07
CA SER A 103 -9.34 5.77 -7.01
C SER A 103 -8.71 5.79 -5.61
N GLU A 104 -7.61 5.06 -5.43
CA GLU A 104 -6.90 4.96 -4.16
C GLU A 104 -6.15 6.25 -3.85
N LEU A 105 -5.58 6.93 -4.86
CA LEU A 105 -4.98 8.26 -4.72
C LEU A 105 -5.99 9.28 -4.17
N TYR A 106 -7.23 9.24 -4.67
CA TYR A 106 -8.30 10.13 -4.21
C TYR A 106 -8.62 9.88 -2.73
N ASP A 107 -8.71 8.61 -2.32
CA ASP A 107 -8.95 8.25 -0.93
C ASP A 107 -7.78 8.68 -0.03
N VAL A 108 -6.53 8.46 -0.45
CA VAL A 108 -5.36 8.95 0.29
C VAL A 108 -5.41 10.46 0.42
N ALA A 109 -5.59 11.19 -0.69
CA ALA A 109 -5.66 12.64 -0.70
C ALA A 109 -6.77 13.20 0.19
N ARG A 110 -7.89 12.49 0.34
CA ARG A 110 -9.06 12.94 1.11
C ARG A 110 -8.96 12.62 2.60
N ILE A 111 -8.46 11.42 2.94
CA ILE A 111 -8.59 10.82 4.28
C ILE A 111 -7.29 10.94 5.08
N THR A 112 -6.13 11.01 4.42
CA THR A 112 -4.86 11.07 5.14
C THR A 112 -4.77 12.30 6.04
N TRP A 113 -4.16 12.11 7.19
CA TRP A 113 -3.97 13.10 8.24
C TRP A 113 -2.66 13.88 8.04
N GLU A 114 -1.74 13.34 7.25
CA GLU A 114 -0.44 13.94 6.98
C GLU A 114 -0.46 14.73 5.67
N ALA A 115 -0.23 16.04 5.77
CA ALA A 115 -0.32 16.97 4.65
C ALA A 115 0.62 16.59 3.50
N GLU A 116 1.87 16.21 3.79
CA GLU A 116 2.86 15.88 2.75
C GLU A 116 2.41 14.69 1.88
N VAL A 117 1.86 13.65 2.50
CA VAL A 117 1.35 12.47 1.78
C VAL A 117 0.08 12.81 1.01
N ALA A 118 -0.77 13.66 1.57
CA ALA A 118 -1.97 14.15 0.88
C ALA A 118 -1.60 14.96 -0.37
N GLU A 119 -0.64 15.87 -0.24
CA GLU A 119 -0.13 16.68 -1.33
C GLU A 119 0.50 15.83 -2.43
N ALA A 120 1.32 14.84 -2.06
CA ALA A 120 1.86 13.88 -3.01
C ALA A 120 0.74 13.18 -3.80
N ALA A 121 -0.31 12.71 -3.12
CA ALA A 121 -1.43 12.05 -3.78
C ALA A 121 -2.16 12.98 -4.76
N MET A 122 -2.40 14.24 -4.37
CA MET A 122 -3.04 15.25 -5.22
C MET A 122 -2.22 15.59 -6.46
N LEU A 123 -0.88 15.58 -6.39
CA LEU A 123 -0.03 15.82 -7.54
C LEU A 123 -0.19 14.74 -8.62
N HIS A 124 -0.54 13.52 -8.21
CA HIS A 124 -0.79 12.38 -9.10
C HIS A 124 -2.24 12.24 -9.56
N LEU A 125 -3.17 13.02 -9.01
CA LEU A 125 -4.57 13.01 -9.46
C LEU A 125 -4.74 13.69 -10.81
N ASP A 126 -5.65 13.16 -11.62
CA ASP A 126 -6.12 13.83 -12.83
C ASP A 126 -7.12 14.96 -12.51
N ALA A 127 -7.45 15.75 -13.53
CA ALA A 127 -8.35 16.89 -13.40
C ALA A 127 -9.78 16.49 -12.95
N GLY A 128 -10.24 15.29 -13.30
CA GLY A 128 -11.55 14.79 -12.91
C GLY A 128 -11.62 14.53 -11.42
N TYR A 129 -10.66 13.79 -10.87
CA TYR A 129 -10.58 13.50 -9.44
C TYR A 129 -10.28 14.75 -8.60
N LEU A 130 -9.45 15.67 -9.10
CA LEU A 130 -9.21 16.95 -8.42
C LEU A 130 -10.49 17.80 -8.33
N SER A 131 -11.31 17.82 -9.38
CA SER A 131 -12.60 18.51 -9.36
C SER A 131 -13.56 17.88 -8.34
N MET A 132 -13.59 16.56 -8.24
CA MET A 132 -14.38 15.86 -7.22
C MET A 132 -13.88 16.17 -5.80
N LEU A 133 -12.56 16.27 -5.61
CA LEU A 133 -11.96 16.57 -4.32
C LEU A 133 -12.27 18.01 -3.88
N TRP A 134 -12.26 18.96 -4.82
CA TRP A 134 -12.61 20.37 -4.58
C TRP A 134 -14.06 20.55 -4.11
N GLY A 135 -14.98 19.76 -4.65
CA GLY A 135 -16.39 19.77 -4.25
C GLY A 135 -16.67 19.02 -2.93
N CYS A 136 -15.66 18.44 -2.30
CA CYS A 136 -15.82 17.70 -1.05
C CYS A 136 -15.74 18.68 0.13
N ASP A 137 -16.77 18.72 0.98
CA ASP A 137 -16.76 19.54 2.19
C ASP A 137 -15.86 18.95 3.29
N SER A 138 -15.59 17.65 3.20
CA SER A 138 -14.82 16.87 4.17
C SER A 138 -13.40 16.57 3.67
N ILE A 139 -12.68 17.60 3.25
CA ILE A 139 -11.24 17.48 3.00
C ILE A 139 -10.57 17.41 4.39
N GLY A 140 -9.75 16.38 4.65
CA GLY A 140 -9.09 16.14 5.94
C GLY A 140 -8.48 17.41 6.56
N ALA A 141 -8.51 17.52 7.89
CA ALA A 141 -8.31 18.74 8.67
C ALA A 141 -6.97 19.51 8.47
N GLY A 142 -6.03 18.97 7.68
CA GLY A 142 -4.75 19.60 7.35
C GLY A 142 -4.57 20.01 5.88
N LEU A 143 -5.58 19.82 5.03
CA LEU A 143 -5.42 20.03 3.58
C LEU A 143 -5.59 21.49 3.18
N ASN A 144 -4.51 22.05 2.65
CA ASN A 144 -4.48 23.40 2.13
C ASN A 144 -5.24 23.46 0.79
N ARG A 145 -6.46 24.01 0.79
CA ARG A 145 -7.24 24.27 -0.43
C ARG A 145 -6.42 25.03 -1.50
N GLY A 146 -5.45 25.85 -1.09
CA GLY A 146 -4.55 26.53 -2.02
C GLY A 146 -3.63 25.59 -2.82
N VAL A 147 -3.32 24.38 -2.32
CA VAL A 147 -2.54 23.37 -3.07
C VAL A 147 -3.40 22.74 -4.15
N ILE A 148 -4.64 22.36 -3.83
CA ILE A 148 -5.58 21.82 -4.81
C ILE A 148 -5.83 22.83 -5.94
N HIS A 149 -6.03 24.11 -5.58
CA HIS A 149 -6.28 25.17 -6.56
C HIS A 149 -5.12 25.35 -7.53
N ARG A 150 -3.89 25.50 -6.98
CA ARG A 150 -2.68 25.67 -7.81
C ARG A 150 -2.49 24.50 -8.76
N ARG A 151 -2.68 23.26 -8.28
CA ARG A 151 -2.54 22.07 -9.12
C ARG A 151 -3.60 22.01 -10.22
N TRP A 152 -4.83 22.37 -9.91
CA TRP A 152 -5.90 22.45 -10.90
C TRP A 152 -5.61 23.48 -11.99
N GLU A 153 -5.16 24.68 -11.60
CA GLU A 153 -4.75 25.74 -12.54
C GLU A 153 -3.60 25.29 -13.45
N GLU A 154 -2.59 24.61 -12.91
CA GLU A 154 -1.49 24.05 -13.69
C GLU A 154 -1.99 23.09 -14.78
N LEU A 155 -2.89 22.16 -14.43
CA LEU A 155 -3.43 21.19 -15.38
C LEU A 155 -4.30 21.84 -16.45
N GLU A 156 -5.13 22.83 -16.08
CA GLU A 156 -5.94 23.56 -17.06
C GLU A 156 -5.07 24.38 -18.01
N ASN A 157 -4.02 25.03 -17.50
CA ASN A 157 -3.05 25.73 -18.33
C ASN A 157 -2.33 24.79 -19.31
N GLN A 158 -1.94 23.58 -18.86
CA GLN A 158 -1.36 22.57 -19.75
C GLN A 158 -2.35 22.11 -20.84
N ARG A 159 -3.63 21.96 -20.50
CA ARG A 159 -4.69 21.60 -21.46
C ARG A 159 -4.86 22.67 -22.53
N LEU A 160 -4.92 23.94 -22.12
CA LEU A 160 -5.03 25.09 -23.03
C LEU A 160 -3.82 25.22 -23.96
N GLN A 161 -2.61 24.92 -23.48
CA GLN A 161 -1.41 24.94 -24.31
C GLN A 161 -1.38 23.81 -25.35
N LYS A 162 -1.85 22.60 -25.00
CA LYS A 162 -1.90 21.46 -25.92
C LYS A 162 -2.91 21.65 -27.04
N GLY A 163 -4.05 22.31 -26.78
CA GLY A 163 -5.07 22.58 -27.80
C GLY A 163 -4.73 23.68 -28.81
N ARG A 164 -3.59 24.35 -28.68
CA ARG A 164 -3.11 25.41 -29.59
C ARG A 164 -2.06 24.94 -30.60
N ARG A 165 -1.64 23.68 -30.55
CA ARG A 165 -0.68 23.06 -31.48
C ARG A 165 -1.42 22.16 -32.46
#